data_AF-A0A6L5EJM0-F1
#
_entry.id   AF-A0A6L5EJM0-F1
#
_cell.length_a   1.000
_cell.length_b   1.000
_cell.length_c   1.000
_cell.angle_alpha   90.00
_cell.angle_beta   90.00
_cell.angle_gamma   90.00
#
_symmetry.space_group_name_H-M   'P 1'
#
loop_
_entity.id
_entity.type
_entity.pdbx_description
1 polymer ?
#
loop_
_entity_poly.entity_id
_entity_poly.type
_entity_poly.pdbx_seq_one_letter_code
_entity_poly.pdbx_strand_id
1 'polypeptide(L)'
;MEILNKQQKQVFWGIFDIFSMVVSIIVSYILFYGLINPAPVDYIIYTSLAFLFYQLMIGFWGLNASISRYSKITDFMKIFFGVTASSVLSYSICYAFLPLFSIRFIILFILLSTFLILLPRITWQLIYSRRKKGS
;
A
#
# COMPACT_ATOMS: atom_id res chain seq x y z
N MET A 1 -0.57 27.26 6.88
CA MET A 1 -1.73 26.99 6.01
C MET A 1 -1.77 25.50 5.67
N GLU A 2 -2.89 24.80 5.93
CA GLU A 2 -3.16 23.48 5.33
C GLU A 2 -3.70 23.73 3.92
N ILE A 3 -2.85 23.62 2.90
CA ILE A 3 -3.17 24.08 1.54
C ILE A 3 -4.05 23.07 0.76
N LEU A 4 -4.27 21.87 1.29
CA LEU A 4 -5.07 20.82 0.64
C LEU A 4 -6.32 20.48 1.44
N ASN A 5 -7.48 20.52 0.76
CA ASN A 5 -8.75 20.03 1.29
C ASN A 5 -8.65 18.53 1.64
N LYS A 6 -9.41 18.05 2.62
CA LYS A 6 -9.41 16.64 3.07
C LYS A 6 -9.59 15.66 1.91
N GLN A 7 -10.49 15.98 0.97
CA GLN A 7 -10.72 15.20 -0.23
C GLN A 7 -9.53 15.19 -1.19
N GLN A 8 -8.82 16.31 -1.36
CA GLN A 8 -7.65 16.37 -2.23
C GLN A 8 -6.48 15.57 -1.65
N LYS A 9 -6.30 15.59 -0.32
CA LYS A 9 -5.32 14.72 0.35
C LYS A 9 -5.66 13.24 0.13
N GLN A 10 -6.94 12.88 0.25
CA GLN A 10 -7.40 11.50 0.02
C GLN A 10 -7.09 11.02 -1.39
N VAL A 11 -7.41 11.82 -2.41
CA VAL A 11 -7.12 11.48 -3.80
C VAL A 11 -5.61 11.37 -4.05
N PHE A 12 -4.83 12.33 -3.52
CA PHE A 12 -3.37 12.31 -3.65
C PHE A 12 -2.76 11.04 -3.05
N TRP A 13 -3.16 10.68 -1.83
CA TRP A 13 -2.67 9.46 -1.18
C TRP A 13 -3.17 8.19 -1.85
N GLY A 14 -4.41 8.16 -2.34
CA GLY A 14 -4.93 7.01 -3.09
C GLY A 14 -4.14 6.73 -4.37
N ILE A 15 -3.81 7.77 -5.15
CA ILE A 15 -2.97 7.64 -6.36
C ILE A 15 -1.58 7.13 -5.98
N PHE A 16 -1.00 7.67 -4.91
CA PHE A 16 0.32 7.28 -4.46
C PHE A 16 0.36 5.81 -3.98
N ASP A 17 -0.69 5.37 -3.29
CA ASP A 17 -0.80 4.00 -2.80
C ASP A 17 -0.92 2.99 -3.96
N ILE A 18 -1.70 3.30 -5.01
CA ILE A 18 -1.76 2.48 -6.24
C ILE A 18 -0.38 2.38 -6.86
N PHE A 19 0.29 3.52 -7.04
CA PHE A 19 1.61 3.56 -7.65
C PHE A 19 2.61 2.71 -6.86
N SER A 20 2.56 2.79 -5.53
CA SER A 20 3.41 2.00 -4.64
C SER A 20 3.18 0.49 -4.79
N MET A 21 1.91 0.06 -4.87
CA MET A 21 1.57 -1.35 -5.09
C MET A 21 1.99 -1.84 -6.48
N VAL A 22 1.84 -1.01 -7.52
CA VAL A 22 2.29 -1.33 -8.89
C VAL A 22 3.81 -1.45 -8.95
N VAL A 23 4.56 -0.52 -8.35
CA VAL A 23 6.03 -0.65 -8.27
C VAL A 23 6.42 -1.91 -7.50
N SER A 24 5.69 -2.22 -6.43
CA SER A 24 5.97 -3.40 -5.61
C SER A 24 5.77 -4.71 -6.37
N ILE A 25 4.72 -4.81 -7.19
CA ILE A 25 4.48 -6.00 -7.99
C ILE A 25 5.53 -6.17 -9.09
N ILE A 26 5.94 -5.08 -9.75
CA ILE A 26 6.97 -5.11 -10.81
C ILE A 26 8.32 -5.55 -10.24
N VAL A 27 8.75 -4.97 -9.12
CA VAL A 27 10.01 -5.34 -8.48
C VAL A 27 9.97 -6.79 -8.01
N SER A 28 8.85 -7.21 -7.40
CA SER A 28 8.69 -8.61 -6.96
C SER A 28 8.69 -9.57 -8.15
N TYR A 29 8.07 -9.20 -9.27
CA TYR A 29 8.06 -9.97 -10.50
C TYR A 29 9.48 -10.16 -11.06
N ILE A 30 10.26 -9.08 -11.17
CA ILE A 30 11.64 -9.15 -11.69
C ILE A 30 12.51 -10.07 -10.81
N LEU A 31 12.40 -9.95 -9.48
CA LEU A 31 13.20 -10.73 -8.55
C LEU A 31 12.86 -12.23 -8.54
N PHE A 32 11.61 -12.58 -8.84
CA PHE A 32 11.16 -13.98 -8.88
C PHE A 32 10.93 -14.52 -10.30
N TYR A 33 11.31 -13.78 -11.35
CA TYR A 33 11.08 -14.13 -12.75
C TYR A 33 11.61 -15.52 -13.14
N GLY A 34 12.73 -15.95 -12.56
CA GLY A 34 13.32 -17.27 -12.81
C GLY A 34 12.83 -18.40 -11.89
N LEU A 35 12.01 -18.10 -10.87
CA LEU A 35 11.59 -19.04 -9.82
C LEU A 35 10.09 -19.40 -9.90
N ILE A 36 9.29 -18.52 -10.50
CA ILE A 36 7.83 -18.64 -10.59
C ILE A 36 7.44 -18.13 -11.98
N ASN A 37 6.67 -18.89 -12.74
CA ASN A 37 6.23 -18.50 -14.08
C ASN A 37 4.69 -18.34 -14.18
N PRO A 38 4.02 -17.54 -13.33
CA PRO A 38 2.62 -17.18 -13.54
C PRO A 38 2.50 -16.25 -14.75
N ALA A 39 1.35 -16.25 -15.41
CA ALA A 39 1.12 -15.33 -16.51
C ALA A 39 1.13 -13.87 -15.99
N PRO A 40 1.60 -12.89 -16.77
CA PRO A 40 1.52 -11.47 -16.42
C PRO A 40 0.11 -11.02 -15.98
N VAL A 41 -0.92 -11.65 -16.54
CA VAL A 41 -2.34 -11.43 -16.21
C VAL A 41 -2.65 -11.75 -14.75
N ASP A 42 -2.07 -12.81 -14.20
CA ASP A 42 -2.32 -13.24 -12.82
C ASP A 42 -1.83 -12.16 -11.84
N TYR A 43 -0.68 -11.56 -12.13
CA TYR A 43 -0.11 -10.48 -11.31
C TYR A 43 -0.99 -9.23 -11.30
N ILE A 44 -1.61 -8.91 -12.43
CA ILE A 44 -2.56 -7.79 -12.55
C ILE A 44 -3.81 -8.07 -11.71
N ILE A 45 -4.36 -9.29 -11.79
CA ILE A 45 -5.51 -9.72 -11.00
C ILE A 45 -5.19 -9.64 -9.50
N TYR A 46 -4.06 -10.19 -9.07
CA TYR A 46 -3.64 -10.14 -7.68
C TYR A 46 -3.49 -8.69 -7.18
N THR A 47 -2.80 -7.83 -7.94
CA THR A 47 -2.53 -6.44 -7.52
C THR A 47 -3.82 -5.62 -7.46
N SER A 48 -4.71 -5.77 -8.44
CA SER A 48 -6.00 -5.08 -8.46
C SER A 48 -6.89 -5.51 -7.29
N LEU A 49 -6.93 -6.81 -7.00
CA LEU A 49 -7.68 -7.35 -5.87
C LEU A 49 -7.10 -6.87 -4.53
N ALA A 50 -5.76 -6.85 -4.40
CA ALA A 50 -5.08 -6.38 -3.20
C ALA A 50 -5.35 -4.89 -2.97
N PHE A 51 -5.31 -4.09 -4.03
CA PHE A 51 -5.64 -2.67 -3.96
C PHE A 51 -7.10 -2.43 -3.57
N LEU A 52 -8.05 -3.20 -4.13
CA LEU A 52 -9.47 -3.08 -3.78
C LEU A 52 -9.73 -3.37 -2.30
N PHE A 53 -9.17 -4.46 -1.76
CA PHE A 53 -9.32 -4.78 -0.34
C PHE A 53 -8.64 -3.74 0.55
N TYR A 54 -7.46 -3.28 0.16
CA TYR A 54 -6.75 -2.23 0.88
C TYR A 54 -7.57 -0.92 0.92
N GLN A 55 -8.15 -0.52 -0.21
CA GLN A 55 -8.98 0.69 -0.31
C GLN A 55 -10.25 0.58 0.53
N LEU A 56 -10.89 -0.60 0.57
CA LEU A 56 -12.02 -0.87 1.46
C LEU A 56 -11.60 -0.71 2.92
N MET A 57 -10.49 -1.35 3.34
CA MET A 57 -10.01 -1.27 4.73
C MET A 57 -9.66 0.17 5.16
N ILE A 58 -9.02 0.95 4.29
CA ILE A 58 -8.73 2.36 4.57
C ILE A 58 -9.99 3.21 4.62
N GLY A 59 -10.97 2.91 3.76
CA GLY A 59 -12.30 3.52 3.80
C GLY A 59 -12.97 3.30 5.15
N PHE A 60 -13.02 2.04 5.62
CA PHE A 60 -13.60 1.69 6.92
C PHE A 60 -12.88 2.35 8.11
N TRP A 61 -11.55 2.47 8.08
CA TRP A 61 -10.80 3.11 9.17
C TRP A 61 -10.73 4.64 9.10
N GLY A 62 -11.30 5.27 8.07
CA GLY A 62 -11.27 6.74 7.92
C GLY A 62 -9.87 7.32 7.71
N LEU A 63 -8.88 6.48 7.39
CA LEU A 63 -7.47 6.87 7.17
C LEU A 63 -7.26 7.64 5.87
N ASN A 64 -8.29 7.66 5.02
CA ASN A 64 -8.33 8.37 3.75
C ASN A 64 -8.02 9.88 3.88
N ALA A 65 -8.37 10.52 5.00
CA ALA A 65 -8.18 11.96 5.21
C ALA A 65 -7.19 12.31 6.34
N SER A 66 -6.76 11.34 7.14
CA SER A 66 -5.95 11.59 8.33
C SER A 66 -4.45 11.48 8.04
N ILE A 67 -3.89 12.50 7.40
CA ILE A 67 -2.57 12.97 7.84
C ILE A 67 -2.83 14.12 8.81
N SER A 68 -3.37 13.74 9.97
CA SER A 68 -3.45 14.65 11.09
C SER A 68 -2.04 14.82 11.66
N ARG A 69 -1.76 16.03 12.15
CA ARG A 69 -0.47 16.52 12.67
C ARG A 69 0.13 15.67 13.81
N TYR A 70 -0.59 14.64 14.29
CA TYR A 70 -0.15 13.67 15.30
C TYR A 70 -0.66 12.25 14.97
N SER A 71 -0.26 11.71 13.82
CA SER A 71 -0.50 10.32 13.45
C SER A 71 0.32 9.42 14.37
N LYS A 72 -0.28 8.99 15.48
CA LYS A 72 0.30 8.05 16.44
C LYS A 72 0.66 6.75 15.69
N ILE A 73 1.58 5.97 16.26
CA ILE A 73 1.98 4.64 15.76
C ILE A 73 0.78 3.76 15.36
N THR A 74 -0.40 4.01 15.94
CA THR A 74 -1.68 3.40 15.60
C THR A 74 -2.08 3.51 14.14
N ASP A 75 -1.88 4.66 13.48
CA ASP A 75 -2.30 4.83 12.08
C ASP A 75 -1.31 4.15 11.12
N PHE A 76 -0.02 4.14 11.48
CA PHE A 76 0.98 3.31 10.83
C PHE A 76 0.62 1.83 10.93
N MET A 77 0.28 1.36 12.13
CA MET A 77 -0.10 -0.04 12.34
C MET A 77 -1.33 -0.41 11.53
N LYS A 78 -2.34 0.48 11.43
CA LYS A 78 -3.52 0.22 10.58
C LYS A 78 -3.17 0.12 9.09
N ILE A 79 -2.27 0.97 8.57
CA ILE A 79 -1.81 0.85 7.18
C ILE A 79 -1.09 -0.48 6.98
N PHE A 80 -0.17 -0.84 7.88
CA PHE A 80 0.56 -2.11 7.82
C PHE A 80 -0.39 -3.31 7.87
N PHE A 81 -1.33 -3.34 8.82
CA PHE A 81 -2.34 -4.39 8.91
C PHE A 81 -3.28 -4.39 7.71
N GLY A 82 -3.64 -3.22 7.18
CA GLY A 82 -4.45 -3.08 5.98
C GLY A 82 -3.79 -3.74 4.78
N VAL A 83 -2.53 -3.40 4.49
CA VAL A 83 -1.74 -4.00 3.39
C VAL A 83 -1.58 -5.50 3.60
N THR A 84 -1.23 -5.93 4.82
CA THR A 84 -1.01 -7.34 5.12
C THR A 84 -2.30 -8.15 4.93
N ALA A 85 -3.41 -7.71 5.52
CA ALA A 85 -4.69 -8.39 5.42
C ALA A 85 -5.21 -8.40 3.97
N SER A 86 -5.11 -7.28 3.26
CA SER A 86 -5.52 -7.21 1.85
C SER A 86 -4.72 -8.17 0.97
N SER A 87 -3.40 -8.22 1.14
CA SER A 87 -2.55 -9.12 0.36
C SER A 87 -2.79 -10.59 0.68
N VAL A 88 -3.01 -10.93 1.95
CA VAL A 88 -3.33 -12.32 2.36
C VAL A 88 -4.71 -12.75 1.85
N LEU A 89 -5.72 -11.88 1.90
CA LEU A 89 -7.04 -12.15 1.33
C LEU A 89 -6.98 -12.33 -0.19
N SER A 90 -6.29 -11.42 -0.89
CA SER A 90 -6.09 -11.53 -2.33
C SER A 90 -5.33 -12.78 -2.71
N TYR A 91 -4.28 -13.13 -1.96
CA TYR A 91 -3.56 -14.37 -2.18
C TYR A 91 -4.47 -15.59 -1.95
N SER A 92 -5.26 -15.60 -0.89
CA SER A 92 -6.15 -16.74 -0.59
C SER A 92 -7.15 -16.99 -1.72
N ILE A 93 -7.70 -15.91 -2.28
CA ILE A 93 -8.59 -15.98 -3.45
C ILE A 93 -7.82 -16.43 -4.69
N CYS A 94 -6.68 -15.80 -4.98
CA CYS A 94 -5.85 -16.20 -6.12
C CYS A 94 -5.35 -17.64 -5.99
N TYR A 95 -5.06 -18.15 -4.79
CA TYR A 95 -4.63 -19.53 -4.59
C TYR A 95 -5.74 -20.53 -4.90
N ALA A 96 -7.00 -20.19 -4.59
CA ALA A 96 -8.15 -21.03 -4.90
C ALA A 96 -8.45 -21.14 -6.41
N PHE A 97 -8.08 -20.13 -7.20
CA PHE A 97 -8.41 -20.06 -8.64
C PHE A 97 -7.18 -20.12 -9.59
N LEU A 98 -5.98 -19.79 -9.10
CA LEU A 98 -4.73 -19.58 -9.85
C LEU A 98 -3.53 -20.09 -9.01
N PRO A 99 -3.26 -21.41 -9.00
CA PRO A 99 -2.33 -22.04 -8.04
C PRO A 99 -0.83 -21.78 -8.28
N LEU A 100 -0.46 -20.71 -9.00
CA LEU A 100 0.92 -20.46 -9.44
C LEU A 100 1.71 -19.49 -8.54
N PHE A 101 1.09 -18.87 -7.55
CA PHE A 101 1.76 -17.88 -6.71
C PHE A 101 2.53 -18.50 -5.54
N SER A 102 3.83 -18.22 -5.47
CA SER A 102 4.67 -18.62 -4.33
C SER A 102 4.44 -17.76 -3.10
N ILE A 103 4.53 -18.35 -1.92
CA ILE A 103 4.46 -17.65 -0.63
C ILE A 103 5.56 -16.57 -0.52
N ARG A 104 6.75 -16.83 -1.07
CA ARG A 104 7.90 -15.91 -1.01
C ARG A 104 7.61 -14.58 -1.70
N PHE A 105 6.86 -14.64 -2.79
CA PHE A 105 6.44 -13.48 -3.56
C PHE A 105 5.52 -12.56 -2.74
N ILE A 106 4.57 -13.13 -2.01
CA ILE A 106 3.61 -12.37 -1.18
C ILE A 106 4.34 -11.64 -0.06
N ILE A 107 5.26 -12.33 0.63
CA ILE A 107 6.02 -11.74 1.73
C ILE A 107 6.81 -10.52 1.22
N LEU A 108 7.49 -10.67 0.08
CA LEU A 108 8.22 -9.56 -0.54
C LEU A 108 7.28 -8.42 -0.94
N PHE A 109 6.15 -8.75 -1.56
CA PHE A 109 5.15 -7.77 -1.96
C PHE A 109 4.61 -6.97 -0.77
N ILE A 110 4.26 -7.63 0.34
CA ILE A 110 3.78 -6.98 1.57
C ILE A 110 4.84 -6.04 2.12
N LEU A 111 6.08 -6.50 2.25
CA LEU A 111 7.17 -5.68 2.79
C LEU A 111 7.42 -4.44 1.92
N LEU A 112 7.50 -4.63 0.60
CA LEU A 112 7.82 -3.57 -0.33
C LEU A 112 6.68 -2.56 -0.46
N SER A 113 5.43 -3.02 -0.59
CA SER A 113 4.25 -2.15 -0.70
C SER A 113 4.05 -1.34 0.58
N THR A 114 4.18 -1.98 1.74
CA THR A 114 4.06 -1.27 3.01
C THR A 114 5.17 -0.22 3.15
N PHE A 115 6.42 -0.56 2.85
CA PHE A 115 7.53 0.38 2.91
C PHE A 115 7.31 1.58 1.98
N LEU A 116 6.96 1.33 0.71
CA LEU A 116 6.74 2.38 -0.28
C LEU A 116 5.54 3.27 0.03
N ILE A 117 4.47 2.74 0.62
CA ILE A 117 3.30 3.52 1.06
C ILE A 117 3.64 4.43 2.25
N LEU A 118 4.49 3.95 3.16
CA LEU A 118 4.77 4.64 4.43
C LEU A 118 5.86 5.71 4.32
N LEU A 119 6.93 5.45 3.55
CA LEU A 119 8.08 6.35 3.40
C LEU A 119 7.70 7.80 2.99
N PRO A 120 6.83 8.04 2.00
CA PRO A 120 6.44 9.37 1.58
C PRO A 120 5.49 10.03 2.59
N ARG A 121 4.65 9.25 3.30
CA ARG A 121 3.82 9.76 4.39
C ARG A 121 4.67 10.27 5.55
N ILE A 122 5.72 9.53 5.92
CA ILE A 122 6.70 9.94 6.95
C ILE A 122 7.49 11.16 6.47
N THR A 123 7.98 11.15 5.23
CA THR A 123 8.73 12.28 4.64
C THR A 123 7.89 13.56 4.63
N TRP A 124 6.62 13.44 4.23
CA TRP A 124 5.67 14.55 4.26
C TRP A 124 5.48 15.08 5.69
N GLN A 125 5.32 14.20 6.68
CA GLN A 125 5.22 14.60 8.09
C GLN A 125 6.47 15.34 8.58
N LEU A 126 7.67 14.86 8.24
CA LEU A 126 8.94 15.48 8.65
C LEU A 126 9.13 16.88 8.04
N ILE A 127 8.76 17.08 6.78
CA ILE A 127 8.85 18.38 6.10
C ILE A 127 7.89 19.39 6.75
N TYR A 128 6.66 18.97 7.05
CA TYR A 128 5.66 19.86 7.65
C TYR A 128 5.92 20.14 9.14
N SER A 129 6.49 19.19 9.89
CA SER A 129 6.84 19.41 11.29
C SER A 129 7.98 20.42 11.44
N ARG A 130 8.99 20.37 10.54
CA ARG A 130 10.09 21.36 10.50
C ARG A 130 9.60 22.76 10.12
N ARG A 131 8.68 22.88 9.17
CA ARG A 131 8.13 24.18 8.74
C ARG A 131 7.38 24.94 9.84
N LYS A 132 6.88 24.24 10.87
CA LYS A 132 6.12 24.85 11.97
C LYS A 132 6.98 25.23 13.19
N LYS A 133 8.23 24.80 13.24
CA LYS A 133 9.20 25.13 14.31
C LYS A 133 10.04 26.38 14.01
N GLY A 134 10.02 26.86 12.76
CA GLY A 134 10.79 28.03 12.29
C GLY A 134 9.96 29.29 12.06
N SER A 135 8.75 29.36 12.64
CA SER A 135 7.91 30.57 12.75
C SER A 135 7.61 30.82 14.21
#